data_AF-A0A7C3D0D8-F1
#
_entry.id   AF-A0A7C3D0D8-F1
#
_cell.length_a   1.000
_cell.length_b   1.000
_cell.length_c   1.000
_cell.angle_alpha   90.00
_cell.angle_beta   90.00
_cell.angle_gamma   90.00
#
_symmetry.space_group_name_H-M   'P 1'
#
loop_
_entity.id
_entity.type
_entity.pdbx_description
1 polymer ?
#
loop_
_entity_poly.entity_id
_entity_poly.type
_entity_poly.pdbx_seq_one_letter_code
_entity_poly.pdbx_strand_id
1 'polypeptide(L)'
;MSNNKPWGQHLILDLGGCNDNICRKKDIRVFVKELVDEIDMVAYGEPIIVHFAEHSYEAAGYSLVQLIETSAIMGHFSDNNRDAYLDIFSCKSIDQDAAINVVRKHFAPDRIHAAFLERGIDLPLRPPFVEYTMRIAAVNS
;
A
#
# COMPACT_ATOMS: atom_id res chain seq x y z
N MET A 1 -3.71 25.98 -21.78
CA MET A 1 -4.52 24.80 -21.36
C MET A 1 -3.83 24.26 -20.13
N SER A 2 -4.44 24.32 -18.94
CA SER A 2 -3.86 23.67 -17.78
C SER A 2 -3.85 22.17 -18.06
N ASN A 3 -2.67 21.56 -18.04
CA ASN A 3 -2.53 20.13 -18.25
C ASN A 3 -3.05 19.45 -16.98
N ASN A 4 -4.33 19.12 -16.94
CA ASN A 4 -5.02 18.57 -15.77
C ASN A 4 -4.61 17.12 -15.46
N LYS A 5 -3.42 16.71 -15.90
CA LYS A 5 -2.85 15.38 -15.71
C LYS A 5 -2.20 15.34 -14.32
N PRO A 6 -2.48 14.34 -13.50
CA PRO A 6 -1.78 14.17 -12.23
C PRO A 6 -0.28 13.99 -12.44
N TRP A 7 0.52 14.51 -11.52
CA TRP A 7 1.93 14.20 -11.36
C TRP A 7 2.14 12.75 -10.93
N GLY A 8 1.22 12.21 -10.13
CA GLY A 8 1.23 10.83 -9.68
C GLY A 8 -0.07 10.42 -8.99
N GLN A 9 -0.12 9.19 -8.51
CA GLN A 9 -1.25 8.61 -7.81
C GLN A 9 -0.79 8.04 -6.48
N HIS A 10 -1.60 8.23 -5.44
CA HIS A 10 -1.34 7.72 -4.10
C HIS A 10 -2.50 6.82 -3.67
N LEU A 11 -2.22 5.54 -3.53
CA LEU A 11 -3.13 4.57 -2.94
C LEU A 11 -2.77 4.40 -1.46
N ILE A 12 -3.70 4.72 -0.57
CA ILE A 12 -3.55 4.59 0.88
C ILE A 12 -4.47 3.47 1.33
N LEU A 13 -3.96 2.53 2.12
CA LEU A 13 -4.71 1.35 2.56
C LEU A 13 -4.64 1.19 4.07
N ASP A 14 -5.81 1.00 4.70
CA ASP A 14 -5.92 0.50 6.07
C ASP A 14 -6.39 -0.95 6.01
N LEU A 15 -5.60 -1.86 6.56
CA LEU A 15 -5.82 -3.30 6.54
C LEU A 15 -6.11 -3.77 7.96
N GLY A 16 -7.28 -4.36 8.17
CA GLY A 16 -7.70 -4.87 9.46
C GLY A 16 -7.60 -6.40 9.54
N GLY A 17 -7.04 -6.92 10.64
CA GLY A 17 -7.05 -8.36 10.92
C GLY A 17 -6.20 -9.19 9.94
N CYS A 18 -4.95 -8.80 9.72
CA CYS A 18 -4.04 -9.53 8.83
C CYS A 18 -3.51 -10.83 9.45
N ASN A 19 -3.11 -11.77 8.59
CA ASN A 19 -2.40 -12.98 8.98
C ASN A 19 -1.00 -12.70 9.56
N ASP A 20 -0.32 -13.75 10.02
CA ASP A 20 0.97 -13.66 10.72
C ASP A 20 2.13 -12.99 9.93
N ASN A 21 2.03 -12.87 8.60
CA ASN A 21 3.12 -12.35 7.76
C ASN A 21 3.50 -10.91 8.09
N ILE A 22 2.56 -10.08 8.55
CA ILE A 22 2.86 -8.68 8.92
C ILE A 22 3.81 -8.55 10.13
N CYS A 23 4.04 -9.63 10.88
CA CYS A 23 4.97 -9.64 12.02
C CYS A 23 6.32 -10.29 11.68
N ARG A 24 6.62 -10.44 10.40
CA ARG A 24 7.84 -11.11 9.95
C ARG A 24 8.54 -10.26 8.90
N LYS A 25 9.72 -9.73 9.26
CA LYS A 25 10.58 -8.96 8.35
C LYS A 25 10.81 -9.63 6.99
N LYS A 26 10.91 -10.97 6.97
CA LYS A 26 11.10 -11.73 5.73
C LYS A 26 9.88 -11.65 4.81
N ASP A 27 8.67 -11.73 5.35
CA ASP A 27 7.44 -11.82 4.57
C ASP A 27 7.03 -10.43 4.08
N ILE A 28 7.22 -9.39 4.91
CA ILE A 28 7.09 -7.98 4.49
C ILE A 28 8.04 -7.68 3.30
N ARG A 29 9.26 -8.22 3.32
CA ARG A 29 10.20 -8.04 2.21
C ARG A 29 9.73 -8.72 0.93
N VAL A 30 9.19 -9.93 1.02
CA VAL A 30 8.66 -10.64 -0.16
C VAL A 30 7.45 -9.87 -0.71
N PHE A 31 6.54 -9.45 0.17
CA PHE A 31 5.40 -8.62 -0.17
C PHE A 31 5.80 -7.36 -0.96
N VAL A 32 6.73 -6.55 -0.44
CA VAL A 32 7.04 -5.27 -1.07
C VAL A 32 7.77 -5.45 -2.40
N LYS A 33 8.60 -6.49 -2.54
CA LYS A 33 9.26 -6.81 -3.81
C LYS A 33 8.24 -7.21 -4.87
N GLU A 34 7.29 -8.08 -4.53
CA GLU A 34 6.21 -8.46 -5.44
C GLU A 34 5.30 -7.27 -5.78
N LEU A 35 4.99 -6.40 -4.81
CA LEU A 35 4.18 -5.22 -5.04
C LEU A 35 4.84 -4.26 -6.04
N VAL A 36 6.16 -4.03 -5.93
CA VAL A 36 6.90 -3.17 -6.86
C VAL A 36 6.80 -3.71 -8.30
N ASP A 37 6.98 -5.02 -8.48
CA ASP A 37 6.89 -5.67 -9.78
C ASP A 37 5.47 -5.56 -10.36
N GLU A 38 4.44 -5.82 -9.54
CA GLU A 38 3.04 -5.82 -9.96
C GLU A 38 2.53 -4.42 -10.37
N ILE A 39 3.01 -3.36 -9.73
CA ILE A 39 2.65 -1.98 -10.10
C ILE A 39 3.54 -1.39 -11.21
N ASP A 40 4.34 -2.22 -11.88
CA ASP A 40 5.28 -1.83 -12.94
C ASP A 40 6.22 -0.68 -12.50
N MET A 41 6.77 -0.76 -11.29
CA MET A 41 7.74 0.22 -10.79
C MET A 41 9.12 -0.39 -10.64
N VAL A 42 10.14 0.48 -10.57
CA VAL A 42 11.53 0.07 -10.41
C VAL A 42 11.98 0.40 -8.99
N ALA A 43 12.39 -0.61 -8.22
CA ALA A 43 12.93 -0.43 -6.88
C ALA A 43 14.27 0.30 -6.92
N TYR A 44 14.46 1.23 -5.97
CA TYR A 44 15.75 1.82 -5.68
C TYR A 44 16.33 1.24 -4.39
N GLY A 45 17.32 0.36 -4.53
CA GLY A 45 17.97 -0.30 -3.41
C GLY A 45 17.07 -1.31 -2.69
N GLU A 46 17.57 -1.85 -1.57
CA GLU A 46 16.82 -2.80 -0.73
C GLU A 46 15.84 -2.07 0.21
N PRO A 47 14.68 -2.68 0.53
CA PRO A 47 13.72 -2.08 1.44
C PRO A 47 14.30 -1.94 2.85
N ILE A 48 14.06 -0.78 3.47
CA ILE A 48 14.33 -0.54 4.88
C ILE A 48 13.15 -1.11 5.66
N ILE A 49 13.40 -2.18 6.41
CA ILE A 49 12.38 -2.82 7.26
C ILE A 49 12.94 -2.94 8.66
N VAL A 50 12.30 -2.30 9.62
CA VAL A 50 12.78 -2.28 11.01
C VAL A 50 11.64 -2.49 11.98
N HIS A 51 11.90 -3.33 12.98
CA HIS A 51 11.01 -3.54 14.11
C HIS A 51 11.40 -2.59 15.24
N PHE A 52 10.43 -1.91 15.83
CA PHE A 52 10.67 -0.93 16.87
C PHE A 52 9.57 -0.94 17.93
N ALA A 53 9.78 -0.13 18.98
CA ALA A 53 8.83 0.12 20.05
C ALA A 53 8.40 -1.13 20.84
N GLU A 54 9.28 -2.14 20.93
CA GLU A 54 9.07 -3.38 21.72
C GLU A 54 8.72 -3.14 23.20
N HIS A 55 9.02 -1.95 23.73
CA HIS A 55 8.67 -1.54 25.09
C HIS A 55 7.18 -1.19 25.27
N SER A 56 6.40 -1.10 24.18
CA SER A 56 4.98 -0.76 24.19
C SER A 56 4.20 -1.77 23.37
N TYR A 57 3.32 -2.52 24.03
CA TYR A 57 2.47 -3.52 23.38
C TYR A 57 1.61 -2.93 22.25
N GLU A 58 1.12 -1.69 22.43
CA GLU A 58 0.27 -1.01 21.46
C GLU A 58 1.05 -0.40 20.28
N ALA A 59 2.37 -0.22 20.39
CA ALA A 59 3.18 0.43 19.36
C ALA A 59 4.20 -0.52 18.69
N ALA A 60 4.41 -1.72 19.25
CA ALA A 60 5.35 -2.69 18.72
C ALA A 60 4.93 -3.16 17.33
N GLY A 61 5.90 -3.18 16.41
CA GLY A 61 5.62 -3.52 15.03
C GLY A 61 6.74 -3.20 14.06
N TYR A 62 6.49 -3.47 12.78
CA TYR A 62 7.41 -3.16 11.69
C TYR A 62 7.06 -1.85 11.00
N SER A 63 8.08 -1.10 10.62
CA SER A 63 7.99 -0.04 9.62
C SER A 63 8.79 -0.42 8.37
N LEU A 64 8.21 -0.14 7.21
CA LEU A 64 8.75 -0.39 5.88
C LEU A 64 8.89 0.93 5.13
N VAL A 65 10.02 1.10 4.44
CA VAL A 65 10.21 2.06 3.35
C VAL A 65 10.91 1.35 2.20
N GLN A 66 10.26 1.30 1.04
CA GLN A 66 10.86 0.92 -0.24
C GLN A 66 10.86 2.14 -1.15
N LEU A 67 12.04 2.67 -1.45
CA LEU A 67 12.17 3.67 -2.49
C LEU A 67 11.94 3.03 -3.85
N ILE A 68 11.21 3.71 -4.71
CA ILE A 68 11.03 3.36 -6.12
C ILE A 68 11.40 4.59 -6.95
N GLU A 69 11.64 4.44 -8.25
CA GLU A 69 12.04 5.58 -9.09
C GLU A 69 11.07 6.77 -8.90
N THR A 70 11.59 7.89 -8.39
CA THR A 70 10.88 9.15 -8.12
C THR A 70 9.76 9.12 -7.06
N SER A 71 9.62 8.07 -6.26
CA SER A 71 8.59 7.97 -5.21
C SER A 71 8.91 6.89 -4.15
N ALA A 72 7.93 6.44 -3.36
CA ALA A 72 8.14 5.46 -2.29
C ALA A 72 6.87 4.66 -1.96
N ILE A 73 7.08 3.43 -1.49
CA ILE A 73 6.09 2.61 -0.79
C ILE A 73 6.46 2.58 0.68
N MET A 74 5.51 2.90 1.56
CA MET A 74 5.70 2.86 3.01
C MET A 74 4.65 1.96 3.64
N GLY A 75 4.99 1.39 4.79
CA GLY A 75 4.06 0.56 5.53
C GLY A 75 4.35 0.53 7.03
N HIS A 76 3.29 0.50 7.83
CA HIS A 76 3.35 0.31 9.27
C HIS A 76 2.51 -0.91 9.64
N PHE A 77 3.11 -1.86 10.35
CA PHE A 77 2.52 -3.15 10.66
C PHE A 77 2.50 -3.34 12.17
N SER A 78 1.33 -3.50 12.76
CA SER A 78 1.15 -3.62 14.20
C SER A 78 1.12 -5.08 14.65
N ASP A 79 1.90 -5.42 15.67
CA ASP A 79 1.98 -6.79 16.16
C ASP A 79 0.72 -7.24 16.91
N ASN A 80 0.14 -6.32 17.68
CA ASN A 80 -0.94 -6.61 18.62
C ASN A 80 -2.28 -6.89 17.92
N ASN A 81 -2.82 -5.87 17.26
CA ASN A 81 -4.14 -5.92 16.63
C ASN A 81 -4.14 -6.55 15.23
N ARG A 82 -2.96 -6.88 14.72
CA ARG A 82 -2.74 -7.40 13.37
C ARG A 82 -3.14 -6.44 12.24
N ASP A 83 -3.17 -5.15 12.51
CA ASP A 83 -3.50 -4.15 11.49
C ASP A 83 -2.25 -3.70 10.73
N ALA A 84 -2.45 -3.24 9.50
CA ALA A 84 -1.38 -2.68 8.68
C ALA A 84 -1.87 -1.45 7.90
N TYR A 85 -1.00 -0.47 7.74
CA TYR A 85 -1.28 0.81 7.10
C TYR A 85 -0.25 1.02 6.00
N LEU A 86 -0.69 1.20 4.75
CA LEU A 86 0.19 1.27 3.58
C LEU A 86 -0.01 2.57 2.81
N ASP A 87 1.10 3.15 2.37
CA ASP A 87 1.18 4.30 1.48
C ASP A 87 1.91 3.87 0.19
N ILE A 88 1.17 3.76 -0.92
CA ILE A 88 1.71 3.37 -2.23
C ILE A 88 1.66 4.59 -3.14
N PHE A 89 2.75 5.35 -3.19
CA PHE A 89 2.84 6.54 -4.02
C PHE A 89 3.67 6.24 -5.27
N SER A 90 3.09 6.48 -6.45
CA SER A 90 3.75 6.31 -7.74
C SER A 90 3.53 7.52 -8.65
N CYS A 91 4.51 7.84 -9.49
CA CYS A 91 4.36 8.79 -10.60
C CYS A 91 3.72 8.17 -11.85
N LYS A 92 3.61 6.83 -11.89
CA LYS A 92 2.82 6.08 -12.88
C LYS A 92 1.38 5.90 -12.40
N SER A 93 0.51 5.49 -13.31
CA SER A 93 -0.83 5.03 -12.95
C SER A 93 -0.73 3.73 -12.17
N ILE A 94 -1.40 3.66 -11.02
CA ILE A 94 -1.51 2.48 -10.17
C ILE A 94 -2.76 1.72 -10.58
N ASP A 95 -2.60 0.44 -10.95
CA ASP A 95 -3.71 -0.50 -10.97
C ASP A 95 -4.06 -0.88 -9.52
N GLN A 96 -5.17 -0.33 -9.02
CA GLN A 96 -5.59 -0.52 -7.63
C GLN A 96 -5.93 -1.98 -7.33
N ASP A 97 -6.54 -2.67 -8.29
CA ASP A 97 -6.97 -4.06 -8.09
C ASP A 97 -5.74 -4.97 -8.04
N ALA A 98 -4.73 -4.72 -8.88
CA ALA A 98 -3.46 -5.44 -8.85
C ALA A 98 -2.73 -5.26 -7.50
N ALA A 99 -2.60 -4.02 -7.01
CA ALA A 99 -2.01 -3.73 -5.70
C ALA A 99 -2.77 -4.40 -4.54
N ILE A 100 -4.11 -4.33 -4.55
CA ILE A 100 -4.96 -4.95 -3.53
C ILE A 100 -4.86 -6.49 -3.57
N ASN A 101 -4.71 -7.08 -4.76
CA ASN A 101 -4.52 -8.53 -4.90
C ASN A 101 -3.21 -9.01 -4.26
N VAL A 102 -2.11 -8.26 -4.44
CA VAL A 102 -0.84 -8.56 -3.77
C VAL A 102 -1.00 -8.46 -2.24
N VAL A 103 -1.66 -7.41 -1.75
CA VAL A 103 -1.97 -7.25 -0.33
C VAL A 103 -2.76 -8.45 0.21
N ARG A 104 -3.82 -8.88 -0.48
CA ARG A 104 -4.61 -10.04 -0.05
C ARG A 104 -3.83 -11.34 -0.09
N LYS A 105 -3.03 -11.56 -1.12
CA LYS A 105 -2.17 -12.74 -1.25
C LYS A 105 -1.22 -12.86 -0.06
N HIS A 106 -0.60 -11.76 0.35
CA HIS A 106 0.41 -11.77 1.40
C HIS A 106 -0.18 -11.69 2.81
N PHE A 107 -1.20 -10.86 3.03
CA PHE A 107 -1.65 -10.54 4.38
C PHE A 107 -3.06 -11.03 4.72
N ALA A 108 -3.84 -11.46 3.73
CA ALA A 108 -5.21 -11.98 3.91
C ALA A 108 -6.03 -11.19 4.95
N PRO A 109 -6.16 -9.85 4.82
CA PRO A 109 -6.87 -9.03 5.79
C PRO A 109 -8.37 -9.31 5.77
N ASP A 110 -9.01 -9.29 6.93
CA ASP A 110 -10.47 -9.38 7.07
C ASP A 110 -11.17 -8.15 6.48
N ARG A 111 -10.54 -6.97 6.56
CA ARG A 111 -11.09 -5.69 6.10
C ARG A 111 -10.03 -4.86 5.40
N ILE A 112 -10.45 -4.13 4.38
CA ILE A 112 -9.62 -3.18 3.64
C ILE A 112 -10.41 -1.88 3.49
N HIS A 113 -9.88 -0.78 4.00
CA HIS A 113 -10.27 0.56 3.57
C HIS A 113 -9.21 1.10 2.61
N ALA A 114 -9.64 1.77 1.55
CA ALA A 114 -8.73 2.33 0.57
C ALA A 114 -9.11 3.76 0.24
N ALA A 115 -8.11 4.62 0.12
CA ALA A 115 -8.24 5.96 -0.43
C ALA A 115 -7.34 6.08 -1.65
N PHE A 116 -7.88 6.69 -2.71
CA PHE A 116 -7.13 6.91 -3.93
C PHE A 116 -7.08 8.39 -4.27
N LEU A 117 -5.86 8.92 -4.34
CA LEU A 117 -5.60 10.34 -4.54
C LEU A 117 -4.81 10.57 -5.81
N GLU A 118 -5.33 11.42 -6.68
CA GLU A 118 -4.54 12.03 -7.73
C GLU A 118 -3.68 13.16 -7.14
N ARG A 119 -2.38 13.14 -7.41
CA ARG A 119 -1.40 14.07 -6.85
C ARG A 119 -0.98 15.05 -7.93
N GLY A 120 -1.16 16.35 -7.73
CA GLY A 120 -0.77 17.40 -8.68
C GLY A 120 -1.28 18.76 -8.24
N ILE A 121 -0.45 19.81 -8.39
CA ILE A 121 -0.76 21.16 -7.89
C ILE A 121 -1.88 21.85 -8.68
N ASP A 122 -2.00 21.52 -9.96
CA ASP A 122 -2.98 22.13 -10.88
C ASP A 122 -4.31 21.36 -10.93
N LEU A 123 -4.46 20.30 -10.11
CA LEU A 123 -5.69 19.50 -10.08
C LEU A 123 -6.81 20.22 -9.31
N PRO A 124 -8.09 20.00 -9.69
CA PRO A 124 -9.21 20.46 -8.89
C PRO A 124 -9.25 19.74 -7.54
N LEU A 125 -9.70 20.44 -6.50
CA LEU A 125 -9.91 19.86 -5.17
C LEU A 125 -10.94 18.72 -5.22
N ARG A 126 -10.67 17.61 -4.52
CA ARG A 126 -11.55 16.44 -4.42
C ARG A 126 -11.64 15.92 -2.98
N PRO A 127 -12.74 15.25 -2.60
CA PRO A 127 -12.83 14.59 -1.30
C PRO A 127 -11.79 13.46 -1.19
N PRO A 128 -11.05 13.35 -0.07
CA PRO A 128 -9.90 12.44 0.03
C PRO A 128 -10.25 10.97 0.30
N PHE A 129 -11.45 10.63 0.79
CA PHE A 129 -11.82 9.25 1.16
C PHE A 129 -13.12 8.80 0.50
N VAL A 130 -13.13 7.59 -0.06
CA VAL A 130 -14.30 6.87 -0.58
C VAL A 130 -14.22 5.40 -0.15
N GLU A 131 -15.33 4.74 0.11
CA GLU A 131 -15.35 3.30 0.47
C GLU A 131 -15.06 2.45 -0.78
N TYR A 132 -14.06 1.54 -0.73
CA TYR A 132 -13.71 0.68 -1.86
C TYR A 132 -14.66 -0.51 -1.96
N THR A 133 -15.23 -0.71 -3.15
CA THR A 133 -16.05 -1.88 -3.49
C THR A 133 -15.39 -2.66 -4.62
N MET A 134 -15.20 -3.97 -4.42
CA MET A 134 -14.61 -4.84 -5.43
C MET A 134 -15.47 -4.88 -6.70
N ARG A 135 -14.85 -4.69 -7.86
CA ARG A 135 -15.47 -5.05 -9.14
C ARG A 135 -15.35 -6.56 -9.34
N ILE A 136 -16.42 -7.29 -9.09
CA ILE A 136 -16.49 -8.71 -9.51
C ILE A 136 -16.50 -8.70 -11.04
N ALA A 137 -15.47 -9.27 -11.66
CA ALA A 137 -15.47 -9.54 -13.09
C ALA A 137 -16.70 -10.39 -13.41
N ALA A 138 -17.57 -9.89 -14.29
CA ALA A 138 -18.71 -10.65 -14.77
C ALA A 138 -18.20 -11.96 -15.38
N VAL A 139 -18.52 -13.08 -14.73
CA VAL A 139 -18.39 -14.39 -15.34
C VAL A 139 -19.42 -14.40 -16.47
N ASN A 140 -18.93 -14.24 -17.69
CA ASN A 140 -19.75 -14.49 -18.88
C ASN A 140 -20.07 -15.99 -18.90
N SER A 141 -21.30 -16.32 -18.54
CA SER A 141 -21.97 -17.60 -18.78
C SER A 141 -22.37 -17.73 -20.24
#